data_AF-A0A3N1A8A7-F1
#
_entry.id   AF-A0A3N1A8A7-F1
#
_cell.length_a   1.000
_cell.length_b   1.000
_cell.length_c   1.000
_cell.angle_alpha   90.00
_cell.angle_beta   90.00
_cell.angle_gamma   90.00
#
_symmetry.space_group_name_H-M   'P 1'
#
loop_
_entity.id
_entity.type
_entity.pdbx_description
1 polymer ?
#
loop_
_entity_poly.entity_id
_entity_poly.type
_entity_poly.pdbx_seq_one_letter_code
_entity_poly.pdbx_strand_id
1 'polypeptide(L)'
;MSALSDQLLVVAIFAYLLAMICHAVEAGFGTRRTAAATVPDRELAAVAAAGTGGGPAAPVPGSDLTDPAIGKTTGTGDERTGWSAVGLAGWFAVGATVLGALFHLACLVTRGIAADRLPWGNMYEYVLAITFVGVAAWLVLVYRRPSLRLLGLFVALVMVALLGLAGLVFYTPIAPLLPALQSYWYGIHVSTIMASSGLLLLGSVPAAMFLLRSGYEQGRRGFPYLLAKRVPAAASLERLTFGLHAIGFPVFTFAVIAGAIWAEHAWSRAWAWDPKETWAFISWVIYAGYLHARATPSVRRTTVTWIAILGFLTMLMNLFGVNYFFESLHSYA
;
A
#
# COMPACT_ATOMS: atom_id res chain seq x y z
N MET A 1 22.28 -4.75 -23.27
CA MET A 1 21.14 -4.25 -22.47
C MET A 1 21.05 -4.90 -21.08
N SER A 2 21.56 -6.13 -20.88
CA SER A 2 21.59 -6.79 -19.56
C SER A 2 22.33 -6.00 -18.47
N ALA A 3 23.59 -5.61 -18.70
CA ALA A 3 24.36 -4.84 -17.73
C ALA A 3 23.70 -3.49 -17.37
N LEU A 4 23.02 -2.85 -18.33
CA LEU A 4 22.26 -1.63 -18.09
C LEU A 4 21.05 -1.89 -17.18
N SER A 5 20.32 -3.00 -17.38
CA SER A 5 19.24 -3.43 -16.47
C SER A 5 19.73 -3.53 -15.02
N ASP A 6 20.88 -4.17 -14.81
CA ASP A 6 21.40 -4.43 -13.47
C ASP A 6 21.84 -3.13 -12.78
N GLN A 7 22.47 -2.23 -13.53
CA GLN A 7 22.81 -0.88 -13.05
C GLN A 7 21.56 -0.06 -12.70
N LEU A 8 20.52 -0.12 -13.55
CA LEU A 8 19.25 0.58 -13.33
C LEU A 8 18.53 0.07 -12.08
N LEU A 9 18.59 -1.24 -11.78
CA LEU A 9 18.08 -1.80 -10.52
C LEU A 9 18.76 -1.16 -9.32
N VAL A 10 20.10 -1.11 -9.34
CA VAL A 10 20.87 -0.52 -8.23
C VAL A 10 20.50 0.95 -8.03
N VAL A 11 20.40 1.73 -9.11
CA VAL A 11 19.97 3.13 -9.05
C VAL A 11 18.54 3.27 -8.52
N ALA A 12 17.62 2.39 -8.92
CA ALA A 12 16.25 2.37 -8.40
C ALA A 12 16.21 2.10 -6.89
N ILE A 13 17.01 1.14 -6.39
CA ILE A 13 17.14 0.85 -4.96
C ILE A 13 17.62 2.07 -4.19
N PHE A 14 18.65 2.77 -4.67
CA PHE A 14 19.12 4.01 -4.03
C PHE A 14 18.08 5.12 -4.04
N ALA A 15 17.31 5.27 -5.12
CA ALA A 15 16.22 6.24 -5.19
C ALA A 15 15.11 5.91 -4.17
N TYR A 16 14.74 4.64 -4.01
CA TYR A 16 13.79 4.22 -2.98
C TYR A 16 14.34 4.37 -1.55
N LEU A 17 15.64 4.13 -1.36
CA LEU A 17 16.29 4.37 -0.08
C LEU A 17 16.26 5.86 0.29
N LEU A 18 16.55 6.74 -0.66
CA LEU A 18 16.41 8.19 -0.49
C LEU A 18 14.97 8.57 -0.15
N ALA A 19 13.99 8.03 -0.89
CA ALA A 19 12.58 8.25 -0.60
C ALA A 19 12.20 7.79 0.82
N MET A 20 12.69 6.64 1.25
CA MET A 20 12.48 6.10 2.60
C MET A 20 13.04 7.05 3.67
N ILE A 21 14.28 7.55 3.49
CA ILE A 21 14.90 8.49 4.42
C ILE A 21 14.12 9.80 4.48
N CYS A 22 13.73 10.37 3.33
CA CYS A 22 12.95 11.60 3.28
C CYS A 22 11.57 11.45 3.95
N HIS A 23 10.89 10.31 3.73
CA HIS A 23 9.65 10.00 4.45
C HIS A 23 9.87 9.78 5.94
N ALA A 24 11.00 9.21 6.36
CA ALA A 24 11.34 9.05 7.78
C ALA A 24 11.59 10.41 8.45
N VAL A 25 12.25 11.34 7.75
CA VAL A 25 12.43 12.73 8.21
C VAL A 25 11.07 13.42 8.36
N GLU A 26 10.17 13.28 7.38
CA GLU A 26 8.80 13.79 7.50
C GLU A 26 8.07 13.16 8.70
N ALA A 27 8.16 11.84 8.83
CA ALA A 27 7.51 11.08 9.90
C ALA A 27 8.09 11.38 11.29
N GLY A 28 9.36 11.78 11.41
CA GLY A 28 10.03 12.13 12.66
C GLY A 28 9.86 13.60 13.06
N PHE A 29 10.07 14.52 12.11
CA PHE A 29 10.14 15.97 12.39
C PHE A 29 8.89 16.77 11.99
N GLY A 30 7.89 16.14 11.35
CA GLY A 30 6.68 16.83 10.91
C GLY A 30 5.85 17.40 12.06
N THR A 31 5.59 18.70 12.03
CA THR A 31 4.58 19.32 12.89
C THR A 31 3.20 18.95 12.37
N ARG A 32 2.33 18.36 13.20
CA ARG A 32 0.93 18.21 12.84
C ARG A 32 0.38 19.64 12.74
N ARG A 33 0.12 20.13 11.53
CA ARG A 33 -0.84 21.22 11.39
C ARG A 33 -2.15 20.59 11.82
N THR A 34 -2.55 20.82 13.07
CA THR A 34 -3.93 20.60 13.48
C THR A 34 -4.73 21.43 12.50
N ALA A 35 -5.24 20.79 11.44
CA ALA A 35 -6.44 21.28 10.81
C ALA A 35 -7.45 21.27 11.95
N ALA A 36 -7.58 22.43 12.61
CA ALA A 36 -8.77 22.73 13.38
C ALA A 36 -9.90 22.36 12.42
N ALA A 37 -10.71 21.39 12.82
CA ALA A 37 -11.97 21.18 12.15
C ALA A 37 -12.69 22.52 12.28
N THR A 38 -12.61 23.35 11.25
CA THR A 38 -13.57 24.42 11.04
C THR A 38 -14.87 23.68 10.85
N VAL A 39 -15.60 23.52 11.96
CA VAL A 39 -17.02 23.24 11.93
C VAL A 39 -17.58 24.28 10.95
N PRO A 40 -18.18 23.86 9.84
CA PRO A 40 -18.78 24.83 8.93
C PRO A 40 -19.77 25.67 9.74
N ASP A 41 -19.66 27.00 9.71
CA ASP A 41 -20.56 27.91 10.44
C ASP A 41 -22.05 27.63 10.18
N ARG A 42 -22.36 26.89 9.11
CA ARG A 42 -23.70 26.37 8.83
C ARG A 42 -24.26 25.43 9.90
N GLU A 43 -23.43 24.65 10.59
CA GLU A 43 -23.91 23.71 11.63
C GLU A 43 -24.21 24.46 12.94
N LEU A 44 -23.46 25.53 13.25
CA LEU A 44 -23.75 26.42 14.38
C LEU A 44 -24.97 27.31 14.10
N ALA A 45 -25.18 27.74 12.86
CA ALA A 45 -26.37 28.49 12.45
C ALA A 45 -27.64 27.62 12.47
N ALA A 46 -27.55 26.32 12.18
CA ALA A 46 -28.69 25.39 12.25
C ALA A 46 -29.14 25.13 13.69
N VAL A 47 -28.19 25.07 14.65
CA VAL A 47 -28.51 24.92 16.07
C VAL A 47 -29.06 26.22 16.67
N ALA A 48 -28.60 27.39 16.20
CA ALA A 48 -29.16 28.68 16.60
C ALA A 48 -30.57 28.95 16.02
N ALA A 49 -30.84 28.49 14.79
CA ALA A 49 -32.15 28.65 14.15
C ALA A 49 -33.21 27.68 14.68
N ALA A 50 -32.82 26.53 15.25
CA ALA A 50 -33.74 25.54 15.82
C ALA A 50 -34.33 25.95 17.20
N GLY A 51 -33.87 27.06 17.79
CA GLY A 51 -34.26 27.50 19.14
C GLY A 51 -35.33 28.59 19.23
N THR A 52 -35.95 29.02 18.13
CA THR A 52 -36.93 30.13 18.17
C THR A 52 -38.34 29.67 17.79
N GLY A 53 -39.02 29.05 18.77
CA GLY A 53 -40.43 28.69 18.70
C GLY A 53 -41.20 29.18 19.93
N GLY A 54 -41.62 30.44 19.91
CA GLY A 54 -42.88 31.00 20.48
C GLY A 54 -43.28 30.77 21.95
N GLY A 55 -43.19 31.84 22.75
CA GLY A 55 -43.96 32.03 24.00
C GLY A 55 -43.57 33.32 24.74
N PRO A 56 -44.51 34.14 25.27
CA PRO A 56 -44.28 35.57 25.51
C PRO A 56 -43.51 35.91 26.81
N ALA A 57 -42.82 37.04 26.74
CA ALA A 57 -41.89 37.59 27.72
C ALA A 57 -42.51 37.97 29.07
N ALA A 58 -41.73 37.73 30.14
CA ALA A 58 -41.84 38.41 31.43
C ALA A 58 -40.47 39.05 31.76
N PRO A 59 -40.41 40.28 32.32
CA PRO A 59 -39.14 40.95 32.59
C PRO A 59 -38.59 40.52 33.96
N VAL A 60 -37.33 40.09 34.00
CA VAL A 60 -36.57 39.94 35.25
C VAL A 60 -35.54 41.09 35.33
N PRO A 61 -35.54 41.92 36.38
CA PRO A 61 -34.58 43.00 36.54
C PRO A 61 -33.34 42.56 37.33
N GLY A 62 -32.18 43.00 36.85
CA GLY A 62 -30.99 43.28 37.68
C GLY A 62 -30.01 42.14 37.89
N SER A 63 -28.85 42.23 37.24
CA SER A 63 -27.56 42.08 37.93
C SER A 63 -26.46 42.66 37.05
N ASP A 64 -25.97 43.83 37.45
CA ASP A 64 -24.61 44.27 37.14
C ASP A 64 -23.63 43.14 37.42
N LEU A 65 -22.57 43.04 36.61
CA LEU A 65 -21.18 43.12 37.07
C LEU A 65 -20.19 42.74 35.95
N THR A 66 -19.33 43.70 35.65
CA THR A 66 -17.94 43.57 35.23
C THR A 66 -17.65 43.00 33.84
N ASP A 67 -17.37 43.93 32.93
CA ASP A 67 -16.61 43.76 31.70
C ASP A 67 -15.11 43.87 32.02
N PRO A 68 -14.27 42.83 31.87
CA PRO A 68 -12.84 42.98 31.81
C PRO A 68 -12.38 42.83 30.35
N ALA A 69 -12.06 43.98 29.77
CA ALA A 69 -11.00 44.18 28.78
C ALA A 69 -10.83 43.05 27.74
N ILE A 70 -11.43 43.28 26.56
CA ILE A 70 -11.03 42.65 25.30
C ILE A 70 -9.53 42.95 25.08
N GLY A 71 -8.71 42.01 25.53
CA GLY A 71 -7.30 41.95 25.18
C GLY A 71 -7.19 41.75 23.68
N LYS A 72 -6.91 42.84 22.96
CA LYS A 72 -6.34 42.77 21.61
C LYS A 72 -5.01 42.05 21.72
N THR A 73 -5.01 40.74 21.55
CA THR A 73 -3.82 40.01 21.13
C THR A 73 -3.52 40.44 19.70
N THR A 74 -2.66 41.44 19.59
CA THR A 74 -1.93 41.77 18.37
C THR A 74 -1.14 40.54 17.93
N GLY A 75 -1.76 39.69 17.13
CA GLY A 75 -1.09 38.68 16.32
C GLY A 75 -0.26 39.37 15.25
N THR A 76 0.90 39.86 15.65
CA THR A 76 1.95 40.26 14.71
C THR A 76 2.77 39.01 14.37
N GLY A 77 3.01 38.80 13.08
CA GLY A 77 4.16 38.01 12.64
C GLY A 77 3.84 36.70 11.94
N ASP A 78 3.78 36.80 10.61
CA ASP A 78 4.31 35.81 9.67
C ASP A 78 3.43 34.60 9.31
N GLU A 79 2.27 34.88 8.71
CA GLU A 79 1.69 33.99 7.69
C GLU A 79 2.55 33.99 6.42
N ARG A 80 3.80 33.54 6.52
CA ARG A 80 4.54 33.10 5.33
C ARG A 80 3.99 31.75 4.93
N THR A 81 3.30 31.76 3.80
CA THR A 81 3.00 30.61 2.92
C THR A 81 4.28 29.93 2.40
N GLY A 82 5.31 29.79 3.23
CA GLY A 82 6.49 28.98 2.96
C GLY A 82 6.20 27.54 3.33
N TRP A 83 6.44 26.62 2.41
CA TRP A 83 6.42 25.20 2.76
C TRP A 83 7.41 24.98 3.91
N SER A 84 6.96 24.38 5.01
CA SER A 84 7.91 23.97 6.05
C SER A 84 8.95 23.03 5.44
N ALA A 85 10.21 23.14 5.86
CA ALA A 85 11.29 22.28 5.37
C ALA A 85 10.91 20.78 5.46
N VAL A 86 10.07 20.43 6.43
CA VAL A 86 9.54 19.07 6.60
C VAL A 86 8.45 18.70 5.60
N GLY A 87 7.58 19.65 5.22
CA GLY A 87 6.61 19.45 4.15
C GLY A 87 7.29 19.29 2.78
N LEU A 88 8.38 20.02 2.54
CA LEU A 88 9.24 19.83 1.37
C LEU A 88 9.85 18.42 1.35
N ALA A 89 10.38 17.94 2.49
CA ALA A 89 10.94 16.58 2.59
C ALA A 89 9.94 15.49 2.18
N GLY A 90 8.66 15.61 2.56
CA GLY A 90 7.61 14.68 2.14
C GLY A 90 7.36 14.67 0.62
N TRP A 91 7.43 15.83 -0.03
CA TRP A 91 7.29 15.92 -1.49
C TRP A 91 8.55 15.48 -2.23
N PHE A 92 9.74 15.76 -1.69
CA PHE A 92 11.00 15.18 -2.18
C PHE A 92 10.97 13.66 -2.09
N ALA A 93 10.39 13.08 -1.03
CA ALA A 93 10.23 11.63 -0.91
C ALA A 93 9.35 11.05 -2.04
N VAL A 94 8.24 11.71 -2.36
CA VAL A 94 7.38 11.32 -3.49
C VAL A 94 8.14 11.47 -4.81
N GLY A 95 8.88 12.56 -5.02
CA GLY A 95 9.71 12.77 -6.21
C GLY A 95 10.79 11.70 -6.38
N ALA A 96 11.49 11.34 -5.30
CA ALA A 96 12.47 10.24 -5.28
C ALA A 96 11.80 8.88 -5.57
N THR A 97 10.57 8.66 -5.07
CA THR A 97 9.79 7.45 -5.40
C THR A 97 9.43 7.39 -6.89
N VAL A 98 9.03 8.52 -7.48
CA VAL A 98 8.75 8.62 -8.93
C VAL A 98 10.02 8.31 -9.73
N LEU A 99 11.15 8.90 -9.36
CA LEU A 99 12.43 8.65 -10.02
C LEU A 99 12.84 7.17 -9.90
N GLY A 100 12.69 6.59 -8.71
CA GLY A 100 12.90 5.16 -8.48
C GLY A 100 11.99 4.29 -9.35
N ALA A 101 10.72 4.65 -9.51
CA ALA A 101 9.78 3.94 -10.37
C ALA A 101 10.15 4.03 -11.86
N LEU A 102 10.65 5.17 -12.32
CA LEU A 102 11.14 5.33 -13.70
C LEU A 102 12.36 4.45 -13.97
N PHE A 103 13.35 4.43 -13.07
CA PHE A 103 14.50 3.54 -13.21
C PHE A 103 14.13 2.07 -13.07
N HIS A 104 13.17 1.75 -12.20
CA HIS A 104 12.66 0.40 -12.05
C HIS A 104 11.94 -0.08 -13.33
N LEU A 105 11.12 0.77 -13.95
CA LEU A 105 10.53 0.49 -15.26
C LEU A 105 11.60 0.32 -16.33
N ALA A 106 12.59 1.20 -16.36
CA ALA A 106 13.70 1.10 -17.32
C ALA A 106 14.49 -0.20 -17.14
N CYS A 107 14.71 -0.66 -15.90
CA CYS A 107 15.30 -1.96 -15.59
C CYS A 107 14.48 -3.10 -16.21
N LEU A 108 13.16 -3.13 -15.97
CA LEU A 108 12.28 -4.15 -16.56
C LEU A 108 12.31 -4.12 -18.11
N VAL A 109 12.20 -2.94 -18.71
CA VAL A 109 12.20 -2.78 -20.18
C VAL A 109 13.54 -3.23 -20.78
N THR A 110 14.65 -2.75 -20.24
CA THR A 110 15.99 -3.12 -20.74
C THR A 110 16.28 -4.61 -20.54
N ARG A 111 15.75 -5.22 -19.47
CA ARG A 111 15.83 -6.67 -19.25
C ARG A 111 15.03 -7.45 -20.27
N GLY A 112 13.79 -7.02 -20.56
CA GLY A 112 12.96 -7.64 -21.58
C GLY A 112 13.58 -7.57 -22.98
N ILE A 113 14.13 -6.41 -23.34
CA ILE A 113 14.87 -6.21 -24.61
C ILE A 113 16.11 -7.13 -24.66
N ALA A 114 16.85 -7.23 -23.55
CA ALA A 114 18.03 -8.08 -23.49
C ALA A 114 17.70 -9.58 -23.60
N ALA A 115 16.53 -9.99 -23.14
CA ALA A 115 16.07 -11.38 -23.16
C ALA A 115 15.28 -11.74 -24.43
N ASP A 116 14.88 -10.75 -25.23
CA ASP A 116 13.96 -10.89 -26.37
C ASP A 116 12.63 -11.59 -26.00
N ARG A 117 12.14 -11.28 -24.78
CA ARG A 117 10.90 -11.83 -24.21
C ARG A 117 10.39 -10.95 -23.09
N LEU A 118 9.17 -11.24 -22.62
CA LEU A 118 8.69 -10.65 -21.38
C LEU A 118 9.61 -11.08 -20.20
N PRO A 119 10.00 -10.16 -19.31
CA PRO A 119 10.98 -10.42 -18.26
C PRO A 119 10.29 -10.91 -16.96
N TRP A 120 9.50 -11.98 -17.03
CA TRP A 120 8.76 -12.57 -15.89
C TRP A 120 9.12 -14.05 -15.63
N GLY A 121 10.25 -14.53 -16.19
CA GLY A 121 10.52 -15.96 -16.38
C GLY A 121 11.19 -16.67 -15.20
N ASN A 122 11.66 -15.92 -14.20
CA ASN A 122 12.30 -16.44 -12.99
C ASN A 122 11.93 -15.59 -11.78
N MET A 123 12.37 -16.02 -10.60
CA MET A 123 12.03 -15.35 -9.35
C MET A 123 12.53 -13.91 -9.25
N TYR A 124 13.74 -13.60 -9.73
CA TYR A 124 14.24 -12.22 -9.78
C TYR A 124 13.33 -11.33 -10.63
N GLU A 125 13.08 -11.75 -11.86
CA GLU A 125 12.19 -11.10 -12.81
C GLU A 125 10.78 -10.88 -12.25
N TYR A 126 10.23 -11.90 -11.60
CA TYR A 126 8.92 -11.83 -10.97
C TYR A 126 8.87 -10.84 -9.81
N VAL A 127 9.89 -10.82 -8.94
CA VAL A 127 9.95 -9.87 -7.80
C VAL A 127 10.07 -8.42 -8.29
N LEU A 128 10.88 -8.14 -9.32
CA LEU A 128 10.93 -6.81 -9.93
C LEU A 128 9.54 -6.38 -10.42
N ALA A 129 8.85 -7.29 -11.09
CA ALA A 129 7.57 -6.99 -11.72
C ALA A 129 6.42 -6.73 -10.72
N ILE A 130 6.26 -7.59 -9.70
CA ILE A 130 5.22 -7.39 -8.68
C ILE A 130 5.45 -6.11 -7.87
N THR A 131 6.71 -5.78 -7.58
CA THR A 131 7.06 -4.57 -6.83
C THR A 131 6.88 -3.33 -7.70
N PHE A 132 7.13 -3.42 -9.01
CA PHE A 132 6.79 -2.35 -9.94
C PHE A 132 5.28 -2.07 -9.98
N VAL A 133 4.44 -3.11 -10.05
CA VAL A 133 2.97 -2.94 -9.95
C VAL A 133 2.59 -2.28 -8.62
N GLY A 134 3.18 -2.74 -7.52
CA GLY A 134 2.94 -2.17 -6.19
C GLY A 134 3.28 -0.68 -6.08
N VAL A 135 4.45 -0.27 -6.57
CA VAL A 135 4.86 1.15 -6.54
C VAL A 135 4.04 2.00 -7.51
N ALA A 136 3.68 1.48 -8.69
CA ALA A 136 2.85 2.20 -9.64
C ALA A 136 1.45 2.46 -9.04
N ALA A 137 0.82 1.45 -8.44
CA ALA A 137 -0.45 1.60 -7.75
C ALA A 137 -0.36 2.57 -6.56
N TRP A 138 0.75 2.54 -5.81
CA TRP A 138 1.03 3.50 -4.74
C TRP A 138 1.14 4.94 -5.24
N LEU A 139 1.86 5.18 -6.33
CA LEU A 139 2.00 6.51 -6.92
C LEU A 139 0.66 7.07 -7.41
N VAL A 140 -0.17 6.23 -8.04
CA VAL A 140 -1.55 6.60 -8.42
C VAL A 140 -2.36 7.00 -7.18
N LEU A 141 -2.23 6.24 -6.10
CA LEU A 141 -2.94 6.52 -4.85
C LEU A 141 -2.51 7.84 -4.21
N VAL A 142 -1.21 8.10 -4.11
CA VAL A 142 -0.67 9.35 -3.55
C VAL A 142 -1.04 10.55 -4.41
N TYR A 143 -1.01 10.40 -5.74
CA TYR A 143 -1.47 11.43 -6.66
C TYR A 143 -2.95 11.79 -6.43
N ARG A 144 -3.82 10.78 -6.29
CA ARG A 144 -5.26 10.98 -6.03
C ARG A 144 -5.56 11.45 -4.61
N ARG A 145 -4.73 11.06 -3.63
CA ARG A 145 -4.94 11.30 -2.19
C ARG A 145 -3.60 11.65 -1.51
N PRO A 146 -3.10 12.88 -1.65
CA PRO A 146 -1.80 13.28 -1.09
C PRO A 146 -1.69 13.15 0.43
N SER A 147 -2.83 13.16 1.15
CA SER A 147 -2.88 12.92 2.60
C SER A 147 -2.37 11.54 3.03
N LEU A 148 -2.30 10.59 2.10
CA LEU A 148 -1.78 9.25 2.36
C LEU A 148 -0.26 9.19 2.29
N ARG A 149 0.45 10.22 1.78
CA ARG A 149 1.89 10.15 1.45
C ARG A 149 2.78 9.59 2.55
N LEU A 150 2.41 9.75 3.83
CA LEU A 150 3.19 9.22 4.95
C LEU A 150 3.26 7.69 4.98
N LEU A 151 2.26 6.98 4.41
CA LEU A 151 2.36 5.53 4.18
C LEU A 151 3.51 5.17 3.23
N GLY A 152 3.99 6.13 2.45
CA GLY A 152 5.11 5.98 1.53
C GLY A 152 6.41 5.58 2.23
N LEU A 153 6.55 5.88 3.53
CA LEU A 153 7.65 5.34 4.34
C LEU A 153 7.68 3.81 4.30
N PHE A 154 6.53 3.18 4.57
CA PHE A 154 6.40 1.72 4.64
C PHE A 154 6.46 1.09 3.26
N VAL A 155 5.89 1.75 2.25
CA VAL A 155 6.01 1.30 0.86
C VAL A 155 7.47 1.34 0.42
N ALA A 156 8.20 2.43 0.66
CA ALA A 156 9.62 2.55 0.32
C ALA A 156 10.48 1.53 1.07
N LEU A 157 10.19 1.26 2.35
CA LEU A 157 10.84 0.18 3.11
C LEU A 157 10.66 -1.18 2.44
N VAL A 158 9.44 -1.53 2.05
CA VAL A 158 9.16 -2.79 1.35
C VAL A 158 9.87 -2.83 -0.01
N MET A 159 9.91 -1.72 -0.75
CA MET A 159 10.62 -1.64 -2.04
C MET A 159 12.12 -1.91 -1.87
N VAL A 160 12.78 -1.23 -0.93
CA VAL A 160 14.21 -1.43 -0.66
C VAL A 160 14.49 -2.87 -0.24
N ALA A 161 13.67 -3.43 0.66
CA ALA A 161 13.84 -4.80 1.13
C ALA A 161 13.66 -5.83 -0.01
N LEU A 162 12.59 -5.73 -0.80
CA LEU A 162 12.30 -6.71 -1.85
C LEU A 162 13.23 -6.59 -3.06
N LEU A 163 13.56 -5.36 -3.49
CA LEU A 163 14.52 -5.16 -4.59
C LEU A 163 15.95 -5.49 -4.17
N GLY A 164 16.32 -5.19 -2.91
CA GLY A 164 17.59 -5.64 -2.33
C GLY A 164 17.67 -7.16 -2.28
N LEU A 165 16.62 -7.83 -1.80
CA LEU A 165 16.54 -9.29 -1.79
C LEU A 165 16.60 -9.87 -3.22
N ALA A 166 15.90 -9.26 -4.18
CA ALA A 166 15.98 -9.67 -5.58
C ALA A 166 17.42 -9.58 -6.11
N GLY A 167 18.09 -8.44 -5.93
CA GLY A 167 19.46 -8.25 -6.41
C GLY A 167 20.52 -9.09 -5.70
N LEU A 168 20.34 -9.40 -4.41
CA LEU A 168 21.34 -10.10 -3.61
C LEU A 168 21.16 -11.62 -3.58
N VAL A 169 19.91 -12.10 -3.64
CA VAL A 169 19.59 -13.52 -3.42
C VAL A 169 18.99 -14.16 -4.66
N PHE A 170 18.07 -13.49 -5.34
CA PHE A 170 17.36 -14.11 -6.46
C PHE A 170 17.99 -13.86 -7.82
N TYR A 171 19.04 -13.03 -7.90
CA TYR A 171 19.62 -12.61 -9.18
C TYR A 171 19.96 -13.82 -10.06
N THR A 172 19.35 -13.86 -11.24
CA THR A 172 19.59 -14.88 -12.25
C THR A 172 20.03 -14.21 -13.55
N PRO A 173 21.10 -14.69 -14.21
CA PRO A 173 21.44 -14.27 -15.57
C PRO A 173 20.29 -14.53 -16.55
N ILE A 174 20.27 -13.78 -17.64
CA ILE A 174 19.26 -13.97 -18.69
C ILE A 174 19.48 -15.33 -19.36
N ALA A 175 18.42 -16.14 -19.36
CA ALA A 175 18.38 -17.44 -20.00
C ALA A 175 17.09 -17.58 -20.85
N PRO A 176 17.08 -18.49 -21.85
CA PRO A 176 15.87 -18.87 -22.56
C PRO A 176 14.78 -19.36 -21.61
N LEU A 177 13.53 -19.18 -21.99
CA LEU A 177 12.40 -19.74 -21.25
C LEU A 177 12.43 -21.27 -21.32
N LEU A 178 12.10 -21.92 -20.20
CA LEU A 178 11.80 -23.35 -20.19
C LEU A 178 10.66 -23.64 -21.17
N PRO A 179 10.63 -24.82 -21.81
CA PRO A 179 9.61 -25.15 -22.81
C PRO A 179 8.17 -24.91 -22.34
N ALA A 180 7.86 -25.20 -21.08
CA ALA A 180 6.53 -24.96 -20.48
C ALA A 180 6.10 -23.48 -20.48
N LEU A 181 7.06 -22.55 -20.47
CA LEU A 181 6.85 -21.10 -20.47
C LEU A 181 6.74 -20.51 -21.90
N GLN A 182 7.04 -21.28 -22.95
CA GLN A 182 7.03 -20.81 -24.34
C GLN A 182 5.63 -20.85 -24.96
N SER A 183 4.67 -20.14 -24.37
CA SER A 183 3.30 -20.08 -24.87
C SER A 183 2.64 -18.73 -24.59
N TYR A 184 1.54 -18.41 -25.26
CA TYR A 184 0.80 -17.17 -25.01
C TYR A 184 0.24 -17.10 -23.57
N TRP A 185 0.01 -18.26 -22.93
CA TRP A 185 -0.43 -18.34 -21.54
C TRP A 185 0.58 -17.76 -20.55
N TYR A 186 1.88 -17.85 -20.84
CA TYR A 186 2.91 -17.18 -20.05
C TYR A 186 2.63 -15.67 -19.97
N GLY A 187 2.26 -15.04 -21.09
CA GLY A 187 1.88 -13.63 -21.12
C GLY A 187 0.61 -13.34 -20.32
N ILE A 188 -0.43 -14.18 -20.45
CA ILE A 188 -1.74 -13.93 -19.81
C ILE A 188 -1.71 -14.25 -18.31
N HIS A 189 -1.37 -15.49 -17.94
CA HIS A 189 -1.41 -15.93 -16.56
C HIS A 189 -0.38 -15.18 -15.72
N VAL A 190 0.89 -15.13 -16.15
CA VAL A 190 1.97 -14.55 -15.32
C VAL A 190 1.75 -13.04 -15.13
N SER A 191 1.27 -12.33 -16.16
CA SER A 191 0.97 -10.89 -16.01
C SER A 191 -0.22 -10.65 -15.07
N THR A 192 -1.26 -11.48 -15.12
CA THR A 192 -2.43 -11.31 -14.24
C THR A 192 -2.14 -11.68 -12.79
N ILE A 193 -1.43 -12.79 -12.53
CA ILE A 193 -1.01 -13.15 -11.17
C ILE A 193 -0.05 -12.12 -10.58
N MET A 194 0.86 -11.58 -11.39
CA MET A 194 1.77 -10.50 -10.99
C MET A 194 1.00 -9.22 -10.64
N ALA A 195 0.07 -8.81 -11.50
CA ALA A 195 -0.73 -7.61 -11.29
C ALA A 195 -1.58 -7.71 -10.02
N SER A 196 -2.27 -8.84 -9.81
CA SER A 196 -3.03 -9.05 -8.59
C SER A 196 -2.15 -9.13 -7.35
N SER A 197 -1.01 -9.82 -7.43
CA SER A 197 -0.06 -9.95 -6.31
C SER A 197 0.44 -8.58 -5.86
N GLY A 198 0.84 -7.71 -6.80
CA GLY A 198 1.28 -6.35 -6.48
C GLY A 198 0.22 -5.52 -5.75
N LEU A 199 -1.06 -5.63 -6.15
CA LEU A 199 -2.18 -4.94 -5.48
C LEU A 199 -2.49 -5.51 -4.09
N LEU A 200 -2.50 -6.83 -3.94
CA LEU A 200 -2.76 -7.51 -2.66
C LEU A 200 -1.63 -7.24 -1.65
N LEU A 201 -0.37 -7.30 -2.10
CA LEU A 201 0.80 -6.95 -1.30
C LEU A 201 0.77 -5.47 -0.90
N LEU A 202 0.43 -4.55 -1.82
CA LEU A 202 0.26 -3.14 -1.47
C LEU A 202 -0.85 -2.95 -0.43
N GLY A 203 -1.94 -3.72 -0.53
CA GLY A 203 -3.06 -3.71 0.42
C GLY A 203 -2.69 -4.12 1.84
N SER A 204 -1.61 -4.88 2.05
CA SER A 204 -1.16 -5.28 3.38
C SER A 204 -0.53 -4.12 4.17
N VAL A 205 0.03 -3.11 3.48
CA VAL A 205 0.61 -1.91 4.11
C VAL A 205 -0.45 -1.13 4.91
N PRO A 206 -1.57 -0.65 4.31
CA PRO A 206 -2.61 0.00 5.08
C PRO A 206 -3.31 -0.94 6.07
N ALA A 207 -3.35 -2.25 5.84
CA ALA A 207 -3.87 -3.23 6.80
C ALA A 207 -3.03 -3.28 8.09
N ALA A 208 -1.71 -3.38 7.97
CA ALA A 208 -0.80 -3.36 9.11
C ALA A 208 -0.89 -2.01 9.84
N MET A 209 -0.93 -0.91 9.09
CA MET A 209 -1.09 0.43 9.66
C MET A 209 -2.43 0.63 10.36
N PHE A 210 -3.51 0.01 9.87
CA PHE A 210 -4.80 0.00 10.54
C PHE A 210 -4.71 -0.63 11.93
N LEU A 211 -4.04 -1.79 12.06
CA LEU A 211 -3.91 -2.47 13.35
C LEU A 211 -3.12 -1.62 14.36
N LEU A 212 -2.02 -1.00 13.92
CA LEU A 212 -1.24 -0.08 14.75
C LEU A 212 -2.07 1.16 15.13
N ARG A 213 -2.81 1.74 14.17
CA ARG A 213 -3.61 2.94 14.41
C ARG A 213 -4.81 2.68 15.31
N SER A 214 -5.49 1.55 15.13
CA SER A 214 -6.61 1.14 15.98
C SER A 214 -6.15 0.95 17.43
N GLY A 215 -4.97 0.37 17.66
CA GLY A 215 -4.42 0.25 19.02
C GLY A 215 -4.07 1.61 19.63
N TYR A 216 -3.49 2.52 18.84
CA TYR A 216 -3.17 3.88 19.28
C TYR A 216 -4.43 4.67 19.67
N GLU A 217 -5.50 4.59 18.87
CA GLU A 217 -6.79 5.24 19.14
C GLU A 217 -7.49 4.66 20.38
N GLN A 218 -7.24 3.39 20.72
CA GLN A 218 -7.69 2.75 21.96
C GLN A 218 -6.84 3.11 23.19
N GLY A 219 -5.91 4.05 23.07
CA GLY A 219 -5.07 4.52 24.17
C GLY A 219 -3.79 3.72 24.40
N ARG A 220 -3.43 2.76 23.53
CA ARG A 220 -2.13 2.07 23.62
C ARG A 220 -1.01 3.01 23.19
N ARG A 221 -0.09 3.31 24.11
CA ARG A 221 1.00 4.29 23.91
C ARG A 221 2.41 3.67 23.81
N GLY A 222 2.53 2.34 23.86
CA GLY A 222 3.82 1.64 23.71
C GLY A 222 4.28 1.49 22.26
N PHE A 223 5.54 1.11 22.06
CA PHE A 223 6.00 0.59 20.76
C PHE A 223 5.27 -0.73 20.43
N PRO A 224 4.87 -0.99 19.17
CA PRO A 224 5.04 -0.18 17.94
C PRO A 224 3.92 0.85 17.67
N TYR A 225 2.92 1.00 18.54
CA TYR A 225 1.74 1.86 18.32
C TYR A 225 2.08 3.35 18.15
N LEU A 226 3.20 3.81 18.71
CA LEU A 226 3.69 5.19 18.55
C LEU A 226 3.97 5.55 17.08
N LEU A 227 4.34 4.58 16.25
CA LEU A 227 4.54 4.79 14.81
C LEU A 227 3.24 5.21 14.10
N ALA A 228 2.07 4.88 14.67
CA ALA A 228 0.76 5.21 14.10
C ALA A 228 0.26 6.62 14.43
N LYS A 229 0.99 7.38 15.26
CA LYS A 229 0.60 8.72 15.74
C LYS A 229 0.24 9.68 14.59
N ARG A 230 0.98 9.61 13.48
CA ARG A 230 0.89 10.57 12.36
C ARG A 230 0.22 10.02 11.10
N VAL A 231 -0.10 8.73 11.10
CA VAL A 231 -0.72 8.01 9.98
C VAL A 231 -2.20 8.47 9.82
N PRO A 232 -2.86 8.26 8.67
CA PRO A 232 -4.31 8.51 8.54
C PRO A 232 -5.16 7.79 9.60
N ALA A 233 -6.40 8.23 9.78
CA ALA A 233 -7.34 7.60 10.71
C ALA A 233 -7.61 6.13 10.35
N ALA A 234 -7.87 5.29 11.37
CA ALA A 234 -8.08 3.85 11.17
C ALA A 234 -9.16 3.56 10.11
N ALA A 235 -10.29 4.28 10.16
CA ALA A 235 -11.36 4.13 9.17
C ALA A 235 -10.94 4.45 7.71
N SER A 236 -9.93 5.29 7.51
CA SER A 236 -9.39 5.57 6.17
C SER A 236 -8.48 4.44 5.69
N LEU A 237 -7.65 3.91 6.58
CA LEU A 237 -6.72 2.80 6.28
C LEU A 237 -7.48 1.51 5.96
N GLU A 238 -8.55 1.24 6.70
CA GLU A 238 -9.41 0.09 6.45
C GLU A 238 -10.12 0.22 5.09
N ARG A 239 -10.70 1.39 4.76
CA ARG A 239 -11.29 1.63 3.44
C ARG A 239 -10.29 1.46 2.30
N LEU A 240 -9.06 1.94 2.50
CA LEU A 240 -7.99 1.79 1.53
C LEU A 240 -7.61 0.31 1.35
N THR A 241 -7.46 -0.41 2.46
CA THR A 241 -7.19 -1.86 2.47
C THR A 241 -8.26 -2.58 1.67
N PHE A 242 -9.54 -2.33 1.96
CA PHE A 242 -10.65 -2.94 1.25
C PHE A 242 -10.63 -2.60 -0.24
N GLY A 243 -10.44 -1.32 -0.60
CA GLY A 243 -10.42 -0.91 -2.01
C GLY A 243 -9.33 -1.62 -2.82
N LEU A 244 -8.11 -1.74 -2.28
CA LEU A 244 -7.01 -2.44 -2.94
C LEU A 244 -7.30 -3.94 -3.12
N HIS A 245 -7.78 -4.60 -2.07
CA HIS A 245 -8.10 -6.04 -2.13
C HIS A 245 -9.33 -6.33 -3.00
N ALA A 246 -10.34 -5.46 -2.99
CA ALA A 246 -11.54 -5.60 -3.83
C ALA A 246 -11.23 -5.46 -5.32
N ILE A 247 -10.20 -4.68 -5.69
CA ILE A 247 -9.70 -4.60 -7.07
C ILE A 247 -8.77 -5.79 -7.38
N GLY A 248 -7.86 -6.14 -6.46
CA GLY A 248 -6.89 -7.20 -6.67
C GLY A 248 -7.49 -8.60 -6.72
N PHE A 249 -8.52 -8.90 -5.92
CA PHE A 249 -9.07 -10.24 -5.79
C PHE A 249 -9.76 -10.78 -7.05
N PRO A 250 -10.57 -10.01 -7.81
CA PRO A 250 -11.08 -10.47 -9.10
C PRO A 250 -9.98 -10.80 -10.10
N VAL A 251 -8.93 -9.98 -10.16
CA VAL A 251 -7.75 -10.24 -11.02
C VAL A 251 -7.02 -11.50 -10.55
N PHE A 252 -6.89 -11.70 -9.24
CA PHE A 252 -6.30 -12.92 -8.67
C PHE A 252 -7.14 -14.16 -9.00
N THR A 253 -8.46 -14.05 -8.91
CA THR A 253 -9.39 -15.13 -9.25
C THR A 253 -9.24 -15.53 -10.72
N PHE A 254 -9.20 -14.54 -11.62
CA PHE A 254 -8.90 -14.79 -13.03
C PHE A 254 -7.53 -15.46 -13.19
N ALA A 255 -6.51 -14.98 -12.49
CA ALA A 255 -5.16 -15.52 -12.58
C ALA A 255 -5.10 -17.00 -12.16
N VAL A 256 -5.79 -17.39 -11.08
CA VAL A 256 -5.87 -18.80 -10.64
C VAL A 256 -6.56 -19.67 -11.70
N ILE A 257 -7.67 -19.20 -12.28
CA ILE A 257 -8.38 -19.92 -13.36
C ILE A 257 -7.50 -20.03 -14.61
N ALA A 258 -6.89 -18.94 -15.05
CA ALA A 258 -5.98 -18.92 -16.19
C ALA A 258 -4.76 -19.82 -15.95
N GLY A 259 -4.31 -19.95 -14.70
CA GLY A 259 -3.24 -20.85 -14.30
C GLY A 259 -3.61 -22.31 -14.50
N ALA A 260 -4.82 -22.70 -14.08
CA ALA A 260 -5.33 -24.06 -14.30
C ALA A 260 -5.47 -24.39 -15.80
N ILE A 261 -5.94 -23.44 -16.61
CA ILE A 261 -6.03 -23.63 -18.07
C ILE A 261 -4.64 -23.77 -18.69
N TRP A 262 -3.68 -22.94 -18.27
CA TRP A 262 -2.30 -23.04 -18.75
C TRP A 262 -1.66 -24.38 -18.34
N ALA A 263 -1.93 -24.86 -17.12
CA ALA A 263 -1.40 -26.12 -16.63
C ALA A 263 -1.85 -27.32 -17.49
N GLU A 264 -3.10 -27.32 -17.95
CA GLU A 264 -3.60 -28.33 -18.91
C GLU A 264 -2.76 -28.33 -20.20
N HIS A 265 -2.43 -27.15 -20.74
CA HIS A 265 -1.62 -27.04 -21.95
C HIS A 265 -0.15 -27.44 -21.73
N ALA A 266 0.41 -27.14 -20.57
CA ALA A 266 1.84 -27.36 -20.29
C ALA A 266 2.15 -28.78 -19.79
N TRP A 267 1.25 -29.37 -19.00
CA TRP A 267 1.48 -30.65 -18.31
C TRP A 267 0.35 -31.66 -18.51
N SER A 268 -0.60 -31.43 -19.43
CA SER A 268 -1.76 -32.31 -19.70
C SER A 268 -2.64 -32.58 -18.47
N ARG A 269 -2.66 -31.64 -17.52
CA ARG A 269 -3.56 -31.64 -16.36
C ARG A 269 -3.81 -30.22 -15.86
N ALA A 270 -5.07 -29.89 -15.63
CA ALA A 270 -5.46 -28.55 -15.17
C ALA A 270 -5.08 -28.24 -13.72
N TRP A 271 -4.87 -29.26 -12.89
CA TRP A 271 -4.49 -29.10 -11.48
C TRP A 271 -3.80 -30.37 -10.98
N ALA A 272 -2.77 -30.20 -10.17
CA ALA A 272 -1.91 -31.27 -9.67
C ALA A 272 -1.67 -31.22 -8.17
N TRP A 273 -2.25 -30.25 -7.46
CA TRP A 273 -1.98 -30.01 -6.03
C TRP A 273 -0.49 -29.79 -5.75
N ASP A 274 0.24 -29.22 -6.71
CA ASP A 274 1.62 -28.85 -6.47
C ASP A 274 1.68 -27.75 -5.37
N PRO A 275 2.82 -27.56 -4.70
CA PRO A 275 2.93 -26.57 -3.64
C PRO A 275 2.50 -25.15 -4.08
N LYS A 276 2.82 -24.69 -5.29
CA LYS A 276 2.39 -23.34 -5.74
C LYS A 276 0.90 -23.27 -6.02
N GLU A 277 0.33 -24.24 -6.72
CA GLU A 277 -1.12 -24.36 -6.89
C GLU A 277 -1.85 -24.36 -5.54
N THR A 278 -1.40 -25.20 -4.59
CA THR A 278 -2.01 -25.35 -3.28
C THR A 278 -1.96 -24.06 -2.46
N TRP A 279 -0.80 -23.41 -2.37
CA TRP A 279 -0.68 -22.15 -1.63
C TRP A 279 -1.40 -20.98 -2.31
N ALA A 280 -1.56 -21.02 -3.64
CA ALA A 280 -2.35 -20.03 -4.36
C ALA A 280 -3.84 -20.20 -4.01
N PHE A 281 -4.33 -21.44 -3.98
CA PHE A 281 -5.69 -21.74 -3.55
C PHE A 281 -5.96 -21.37 -2.08
N ILE A 282 -5.02 -21.68 -1.16
CA ILE A 282 -5.11 -21.26 0.25
C ILE A 282 -5.24 -19.74 0.35
N SER A 283 -4.37 -19.01 -0.35
CA SER A 283 -4.41 -17.54 -0.37
C SER A 283 -5.74 -17.02 -0.94
N TRP A 284 -6.25 -17.66 -2.00
CA TRP A 284 -7.53 -17.32 -2.59
C TRP A 284 -8.68 -17.50 -1.58
N VAL A 285 -8.74 -18.63 -0.88
CA VAL A 285 -9.77 -18.90 0.14
C VAL A 285 -9.70 -17.85 1.28
N ILE A 286 -8.51 -17.50 1.74
CA ILE A 286 -8.34 -16.51 2.82
C ILE A 286 -8.79 -15.12 2.36
N TYR A 287 -8.43 -14.70 1.15
CA TYR A 287 -8.88 -13.40 0.63
C TYR A 287 -10.38 -13.36 0.31
N ALA A 288 -10.96 -14.46 -0.17
CA ALA A 288 -12.41 -14.61 -0.30
C ALA A 288 -13.09 -14.49 1.08
N GLY A 289 -12.55 -15.19 2.08
CA GLY A 289 -13.00 -15.11 3.47
C GLY A 289 -12.86 -13.70 4.06
N TYR A 290 -11.79 -12.97 3.73
CA TYR A 290 -11.62 -11.57 4.11
C TYR A 290 -12.72 -10.68 3.54
N LEU A 291 -13.00 -10.78 2.23
CA LEU A 291 -14.03 -9.98 1.56
C LEU A 291 -15.42 -10.33 2.10
N HIS A 292 -15.69 -11.62 2.33
CA HIS A 292 -16.93 -12.08 2.94
C HIS A 292 -17.07 -11.54 4.38
N ALA A 293 -16.06 -11.70 5.22
CA ALA A 293 -16.04 -11.19 6.59
C ALA A 293 -16.22 -9.67 6.64
N ARG A 294 -15.73 -8.94 5.62
CA ARG A 294 -15.91 -7.49 5.53
C ARG A 294 -17.35 -7.07 5.17
N ALA A 295 -18.05 -7.89 4.39
CA ALA A 295 -19.45 -7.70 4.05
C ALA A 295 -20.40 -8.08 5.19
N THR A 296 -19.94 -8.91 6.13
CA THR A 296 -20.73 -9.37 7.28
C THR A 296 -20.74 -8.34 8.43
N PRO A 297 -21.89 -7.74 8.77
CA PRO A 297 -21.97 -6.67 9.77
C PRO A 297 -21.53 -7.07 11.19
N SER A 298 -21.63 -8.35 11.55
CA SER A 298 -21.30 -8.87 12.88
C SER A 298 -19.79 -9.03 13.13
N VAL A 299 -18.95 -8.96 12.09
CA VAL A 299 -17.51 -9.17 12.23
C VAL A 299 -16.79 -7.86 12.54
N ARG A 300 -16.00 -7.87 13.61
CA ARG A 300 -15.18 -6.70 14.00
C ARG A 300 -14.15 -6.38 12.92
N ARG A 301 -13.96 -5.09 12.63
CA ARG A 301 -12.97 -4.59 11.65
C ARG A 301 -11.54 -5.05 11.94
N THR A 302 -11.17 -5.19 13.21
CA THR A 302 -9.87 -5.73 13.63
C THR A 302 -9.72 -7.19 13.24
N THR A 303 -10.74 -8.02 13.46
CA THR A 303 -10.75 -9.42 13.00
C THR A 303 -10.65 -9.49 11.48
N VAL A 304 -11.45 -8.71 10.75
CA VAL A 304 -11.38 -8.63 9.28
C VAL A 304 -9.97 -8.28 8.82
N THR A 305 -9.32 -7.30 9.45
CA THR A 305 -7.96 -6.89 9.05
C THR A 305 -6.92 -7.96 9.36
N TRP A 306 -7.05 -8.72 10.45
CA TRP A 306 -6.18 -9.87 10.70
C TRP A 306 -6.31 -10.96 9.63
N ILE A 307 -7.50 -11.18 9.07
CA ILE A 307 -7.69 -12.10 7.94
C ILE A 307 -6.94 -11.58 6.70
N ALA A 308 -6.94 -10.27 6.43
CA ALA A 308 -6.13 -9.70 5.34
C ALA A 308 -4.62 -9.89 5.57
N ILE A 309 -4.14 -9.72 6.81
CA ILE A 309 -2.73 -9.99 7.15
C ILE A 309 -2.42 -11.48 6.97
N LEU A 310 -3.32 -12.39 7.34
CA LEU A 310 -3.15 -13.81 7.10
C LEU A 310 -3.04 -14.11 5.60
N GLY A 311 -3.90 -13.51 4.76
CA GLY A 311 -3.83 -13.66 3.31
C GLY A 311 -2.51 -13.14 2.72
N PHE A 312 -1.98 -12.05 3.27
CA PHE A 312 -0.65 -11.56 2.92
C PHE A 312 0.44 -12.58 3.27
N LEU A 313 0.40 -13.18 4.46
CA LEU A 313 1.38 -14.19 4.88
C LEU A 313 1.33 -15.45 4.00
N THR A 314 0.14 -15.90 3.58
CA THR A 314 0.04 -17.05 2.68
C THR A 314 0.49 -16.72 1.26
N MET A 315 0.28 -15.48 0.80
CA MET A 315 0.88 -15.00 -0.45
C MET A 315 2.42 -14.96 -0.38
N LEU A 316 3.00 -14.53 0.74
CA LEU A 316 4.45 -14.59 0.94
C LEU A 316 4.96 -16.03 0.99
N MET A 317 4.20 -16.95 1.60
CA MET A 317 4.54 -18.38 1.58
C MET A 317 4.52 -18.91 0.15
N ASN A 318 3.54 -18.55 -0.67
CA ASN A 318 3.53 -18.93 -2.08
C ASN A 318 4.72 -18.36 -2.85
N LEU A 319 5.00 -17.07 -2.66
CA LEU A 319 6.03 -16.34 -3.40
C LEU A 319 7.45 -16.75 -3.00
N PHE A 320 7.74 -16.86 -1.71
CA PHE A 320 9.09 -17.14 -1.19
C PHE A 320 9.21 -18.54 -0.62
N GLY A 321 8.27 -18.92 0.23
CA GLY A 321 8.33 -20.18 0.96
C GLY A 321 8.32 -21.42 0.06
N VAL A 322 7.45 -21.44 -0.96
CA VAL A 322 7.40 -22.57 -1.90
C VAL A 322 8.72 -22.76 -2.63
N ASN A 323 9.36 -21.69 -3.09
CA ASN A 323 10.63 -21.79 -3.82
C ASN A 323 11.80 -22.25 -2.94
N TYR A 324 11.71 -22.09 -1.60
CA TYR A 324 12.82 -22.42 -0.70
C TYR A 324 12.62 -23.74 0.06
N PHE A 325 11.38 -24.09 0.39
CA PHE A 325 11.06 -25.23 1.24
C PHE A 325 10.50 -26.43 0.48
N PHE A 326 10.13 -26.28 -0.79
CA PHE A 326 9.44 -27.32 -1.56
C PHE A 326 9.97 -27.43 -2.98
N GLU A 327 9.93 -28.64 -3.53
CA GLU A 327 10.06 -28.86 -4.97
C GLU A 327 8.70 -28.60 -5.63
N SER A 328 8.67 -27.73 -6.64
CA SER A 328 7.45 -27.37 -7.37
C SER A 328 7.72 -27.31 -8.87
N LEU A 329 6.73 -27.70 -9.69
CA LEU A 329 6.75 -27.56 -11.16
C LEU A 329 6.89 -26.11 -11.61
N HIS A 330 6.60 -25.18 -10.71
CA HIS A 330 6.69 -23.74 -10.89
C HIS A 330 7.91 -23.15 -10.19
N SER A 331 8.79 -23.96 -9.58
CA SER A 331 10.03 -23.47 -9.00
C SER A 331 10.93 -22.99 -10.14
N TYR A 332 11.11 -21.67 -10.22
CA TYR A 332 11.99 -21.00 -11.17
C TYR A 332 13.06 -20.20 -10.41
N ALA A 333 13.43 -20.72 -9.23
CA ALA A 333 14.54 -20.25 -8.40
C ALA A 333 15.84 -20.88 -8.87
#